data_AF-A0A1E9HN14-F1
#
_entry.id   AF-A0A1E9HN14-F1
#
_cell.length_a   1.000
_cell.length_b   1.000
_cell.length_c   1.000
_cell.angle_alpha   90.00
_cell.angle_beta   90.00
_cell.angle_gamma   90.00
#
_symmetry.space_group_name_H-M   'P 1'
#
loop_
_entity.id
_entity.type
_entity.pdbx_description
1 polymer ?
#
loop_
_entity_poly.entity_id
_entity_poly.type
_entity_poly.pdbx_seq_one_letter_code
_entity_poly.pdbx_strand_id
1 'polypeptide(L)'
;MELLAPYRTDVNAERRALQPIADAMGQGLDALWREIVAEWDEAGTMKASWLPRAFREGRKLYTLTFPAGWWIDITATETIAALEDLLPHAWPTSGGLLEESLTLAHLMGDDRVLTTAIATALRDEVTLDDGTLPLGVRFLSKHGHPARGTGICWAYWMRYVDRGLDEPATQTHQAEIREDDADLIAVQAYCKIKSR
;
A
#
# COMPACT_ATOMS: atom_id res chain seq x y z
N MET A 1 -2.72 -6.46 -23.40
CA MET A 1 -1.79 -6.20 -22.29
C MET A 1 -1.82 -7.45 -21.43
N GLU A 2 -0.71 -8.19 -21.38
CA GLU A 2 -0.60 -9.39 -20.55
C GLU A 2 -0.08 -8.98 -19.17
N LEU A 3 -0.64 -9.57 -18.11
CA LEU A 3 -0.27 -9.30 -16.72
C LEU A 3 0.61 -10.44 -16.21
N LEU A 4 1.58 -10.13 -15.37
CA LEU A 4 2.47 -11.15 -14.78
C LEU A 4 1.85 -11.91 -13.59
N ALA A 5 0.66 -11.50 -13.12
CA ALA A 5 -0.01 -12.12 -11.98
C ALA A 5 -0.28 -13.64 -12.14
N PRO A 6 -0.70 -14.17 -13.31
CA PRO A 6 -0.79 -15.60 -13.55
C PRO A 6 0.55 -16.32 -13.41
N TYR A 7 1.66 -15.63 -13.67
CA TYR A 7 3.01 -16.17 -13.51
C TYR A 7 3.54 -16.08 -12.09
N ARG A 8 2.89 -15.38 -11.15
CA ARG A 8 3.36 -15.27 -9.76
C ARG A 8 3.53 -16.63 -9.07
N THR A 9 2.79 -17.64 -9.51
CA THR A 9 2.89 -19.04 -9.05
C THR A 9 3.52 -19.99 -10.08
N ASP A 10 3.68 -19.57 -11.35
CA ASP A 10 4.55 -20.30 -12.29
C ASP A 10 6.02 -19.96 -12.08
N VAL A 11 6.32 -18.81 -11.45
CA VAL A 11 7.60 -18.59 -10.77
C VAL A 11 7.73 -19.57 -9.60
N ASN A 12 6.63 -20.00 -8.97
CA ASN A 12 6.57 -21.18 -8.06
C ASN A 12 6.49 -22.55 -8.79
N ALA A 13 6.87 -22.63 -10.07
CA ALA A 13 7.46 -23.87 -10.60
C ALA A 13 8.82 -24.22 -9.92
N GLU A 14 9.11 -23.53 -8.80
CA GLU A 14 10.03 -23.74 -7.66
C GLU A 14 10.26 -25.16 -7.14
N ARG A 15 9.70 -26.20 -7.76
CA ARG A 15 10.32 -27.53 -7.64
C ARG A 15 11.70 -27.52 -8.32
N ARG A 16 11.84 -26.90 -9.49
CA ARG A 16 13.13 -26.91 -10.22
C ARG A 16 14.18 -25.97 -9.64
N ALA A 17 13.78 -24.87 -9.00
CA ALA A 17 14.73 -23.93 -8.38
C ALA A 17 15.45 -24.53 -7.16
N LEU A 18 14.82 -25.50 -6.48
CA LEU A 18 15.40 -26.23 -5.36
C LEU A 18 16.23 -27.45 -5.80
N GLN A 19 16.17 -27.84 -7.07
CA GLN A 19 16.91 -29.00 -7.58
C GLN A 19 18.43 -28.90 -7.32
N PRO A 20 19.11 -27.75 -7.55
CA PRO A 20 20.54 -27.64 -7.24
C PRO A 20 20.85 -27.84 -5.75
N ILE A 21 19.94 -27.45 -4.86
CA ILE A 21 20.07 -27.61 -3.40
C ILE A 21 19.84 -29.08 -3.02
N ALA A 22 18.80 -29.70 -3.58
CA ALA A 22 18.52 -31.12 -3.39
C ALA A 22 19.71 -31.99 -3.83
N ASP A 23 20.29 -31.70 -5.00
CA ASP A 23 21.45 -32.38 -5.54
C ASP A 23 22.69 -32.17 -4.65
N ALA A 24 22.94 -30.95 -4.18
CA ALA A 24 24.05 -30.64 -3.28
C ALA A 24 23.91 -31.32 -1.90
N MET A 25 22.68 -31.50 -1.42
CA MET A 25 22.36 -32.20 -0.18
C MET A 25 22.27 -33.73 -0.37
N GLY A 26 22.41 -34.24 -1.59
CA GLY A 26 22.31 -35.66 -1.90
C GLY A 26 20.94 -36.28 -1.65
N GLN A 27 19.87 -35.46 -1.68
CA GLN A 27 18.51 -35.91 -1.40
C GLN A 27 17.57 -35.68 -2.57
N GLY A 28 16.48 -36.46 -2.63
CA GLY A 28 15.45 -36.28 -3.63
C GLY A 28 14.68 -34.98 -3.39
N LEU A 29 14.33 -34.27 -4.48
CA LEU A 29 13.60 -33.01 -4.41
C LEU A 29 12.29 -33.09 -3.60
N ASP A 30 11.54 -34.18 -3.72
CA ASP A 30 10.30 -34.41 -2.95
C ASP A 30 10.57 -34.69 -1.45
N ALA A 31 11.79 -35.11 -1.08
CA ALA A 31 12.19 -35.25 0.31
C ALA A 31 12.53 -33.87 0.91
N LEU A 32 13.38 -33.10 0.22
CA LEU A 32 13.75 -31.73 0.61
C LEU A 32 12.50 -30.85 0.77
N TRP A 33 11.56 -30.94 -0.16
CA TRP A 33 10.30 -30.20 -0.09
C TRP A 33 9.47 -30.56 1.15
N ARG A 34 9.43 -31.84 1.53
CA ARG A 34 8.69 -32.28 2.73
C ARG A 34 9.35 -31.77 4.01
N GLU A 35 10.67 -31.73 4.06
CA GLU A 35 11.44 -31.17 5.18
C GLU A 35 11.18 -29.67 5.34
N ILE A 36 11.30 -28.89 4.25
CA ILE A 36 11.03 -27.44 4.27
C ILE A 36 9.60 -27.15 4.74
N VAL A 37 8.61 -27.89 4.22
CA VAL A 37 7.21 -27.72 4.63
C VAL A 37 7.00 -28.10 6.10
N ALA A 38 7.68 -29.15 6.59
CA ALA A 38 7.61 -29.54 8.00
C ALA A 38 8.25 -28.48 8.91
N GLU A 39 9.41 -27.93 8.54
CA GLU A 39 10.07 -26.83 9.26
C GLU A 39 9.20 -25.57 9.28
N TRP A 40 8.55 -25.21 8.17
CA TRP A 40 7.63 -24.07 8.13
C TRP A 40 6.38 -24.28 8.99
N ASP A 41 5.83 -25.50 8.99
CA ASP A 41 4.71 -25.87 9.84
C ASP A 41 5.10 -25.86 11.33
N GLU A 42 6.32 -26.29 11.68
CA GLU A 42 6.86 -26.28 13.04
C GLU A 42 7.23 -24.85 13.52
N ALA A 43 7.78 -24.02 12.64
CA ALA A 43 8.11 -22.62 12.92
C ALA A 43 6.86 -21.71 13.05
N GLY A 44 5.65 -22.24 12.82
CA GLY A 44 4.40 -21.48 12.87
C GLY A 44 4.28 -20.40 11.77
N THR A 45 5.25 -20.35 10.87
CA THR A 45 5.27 -19.49 9.69
C THR A 45 4.31 -20.04 8.65
N MET A 46 3.16 -19.38 8.54
CA MET A 46 2.10 -19.55 7.54
C MET A 46 2.56 -20.23 6.24
N LYS A 47 1.86 -21.29 5.82
CA LYS A 47 2.01 -21.88 4.47
C LYS A 47 1.93 -20.77 3.43
N ALA A 48 2.91 -20.72 2.52
CA ALA A 48 2.91 -19.77 1.42
C ALA A 48 1.55 -19.79 0.70
N SER A 49 1.03 -18.61 0.36
CA SER A 49 -0.29 -18.42 -0.26
C SER A 49 -1.49 -18.68 0.66
N TRP A 50 -1.36 -18.59 1.98
CA TRP A 50 -2.50 -18.63 2.91
C TRP A 50 -2.77 -17.27 3.55
N LEU A 51 -4.04 -16.86 3.56
CA LEU A 51 -4.56 -15.70 4.29
C LEU A 51 -5.21 -16.19 5.59
N PRO A 52 -4.72 -15.80 6.78
CA PRO A 52 -5.30 -16.25 8.05
C PRO A 52 -6.74 -15.79 8.22
N ARG A 53 -7.60 -16.64 8.79
CA ARG A 53 -8.95 -16.26 9.23
C ARG A 53 -8.98 -14.96 10.05
N ALA A 54 -8.04 -14.81 10.97
CA ALA A 54 -7.91 -13.63 11.82
C ALA A 54 -7.65 -12.34 11.02
N PHE A 55 -7.03 -12.43 9.82
CA PHE A 55 -6.88 -11.26 8.96
C PHE A 55 -8.25 -10.72 8.54
N ARG A 56 -9.12 -11.63 8.10
CA ARG A 56 -10.46 -11.34 7.61
C ARG A 56 -11.40 -10.91 8.73
N GLU A 57 -11.44 -11.68 9.82
CA GLU A 57 -12.35 -11.41 10.94
C GLU A 57 -11.96 -10.15 11.73
N GLY A 58 -10.67 -9.81 11.76
CA GLY A 58 -10.17 -8.61 12.42
C GLY A 58 -10.30 -7.34 11.58
N ARG A 59 -10.82 -7.39 10.35
CA ARG A 59 -10.87 -6.25 9.42
C ARG A 59 -12.26 -6.07 8.83
N LYS A 60 -12.59 -4.81 8.54
CA LYS A 60 -13.81 -4.42 7.83
C LYS A 60 -13.45 -3.41 6.76
N LEU A 61 -14.25 -3.39 5.70
CA LEU A 61 -14.20 -2.36 4.69
C LEU A 61 -15.13 -1.24 5.10
N TYR A 62 -14.62 -0.02 5.07
CA TYR A 62 -15.36 1.18 5.44
C TYR A 62 -15.51 2.06 4.20
N THR A 63 -16.73 2.54 3.96
CA THR A 63 -16.97 3.59 2.97
C THR A 63 -17.11 4.90 3.72
N LEU A 64 -16.25 5.85 3.35
CA LEU A 64 -16.21 7.18 3.94
C LEU A 64 -16.73 8.20 2.94
N THR A 65 -17.44 9.20 3.46
CA THR A 65 -17.78 10.42 2.74
C THR A 65 -17.07 11.60 3.39
N PHE A 66 -16.48 12.46 2.57
CA PHE A 66 -15.76 13.65 2.99
C PHE A 66 -16.59 14.90 2.68
N PRO A 67 -16.38 16.02 3.39
CA PRO A 67 -16.97 17.29 3.01
C PRO A 67 -16.55 17.69 1.59
N ALA A 68 -17.30 18.61 0.97
CA ALA A 68 -16.90 19.20 -0.30
C ALA A 68 -15.60 20.00 -0.11
N GLY A 69 -14.66 19.84 -1.05
CA GLY A 69 -13.38 20.53 -1.00
C GLY A 69 -12.38 19.93 -1.97
N TRP A 70 -11.19 20.52 -2.00
CA TRP A 70 -10.12 20.15 -2.92
C TRP A 70 -9.09 19.24 -2.26
N TRP A 71 -8.51 18.36 -3.08
CA TRP A 71 -7.41 17.48 -2.70
C TRP A 71 -6.18 17.87 -3.52
N ILE A 72 -5.03 17.97 -2.88
CA ILE A 72 -3.77 18.22 -3.58
C ILE A 72 -3.33 16.93 -4.26
N ASP A 73 -3.10 16.99 -5.57
CA ASP A 73 -2.48 15.88 -6.30
C ASP A 73 -0.97 15.94 -6.15
N ILE A 74 -0.43 15.17 -5.20
CA ILE A 74 1.01 15.19 -4.94
C ILE A 74 1.82 14.57 -6.10
N THR A 75 1.15 13.84 -7.02
CA THR A 75 1.81 13.23 -8.18
C THR A 75 1.86 14.13 -9.40
N ALA A 76 1.18 15.28 -9.37
CA ALA A 76 1.21 16.26 -10.45
C ALA A 76 2.57 16.95 -10.54
N THR A 77 3.08 17.13 -11.76
CA THR A 77 4.38 17.76 -12.01
C THR A 77 4.42 19.19 -11.44
N GLU A 78 3.32 19.93 -11.55
CA GLU A 78 3.17 21.28 -11.03
C GLU A 78 3.26 21.31 -9.50
N THR A 79 2.70 20.30 -8.82
CA THR A 79 2.80 20.19 -7.36
C THR A 79 4.22 19.83 -6.93
N ILE A 80 4.92 18.95 -7.66
CA ILE A 80 6.32 18.61 -7.38
C ILE A 80 7.20 19.86 -7.53
N ALA A 81 7.04 20.62 -8.61
CA ALA A 81 7.77 21.86 -8.83
C ALA A 81 7.48 22.88 -7.72
N ALA A 82 6.21 23.07 -7.35
CA ALA A 82 5.83 23.98 -6.27
C ALA A 82 6.40 23.56 -4.91
N LEU A 83 6.53 22.25 -4.65
CA LEU A 83 7.15 21.74 -3.43
C LEU A 83 8.65 22.01 -3.37
N GLU A 84 9.36 22.05 -4.50
CA GLU A 84 10.77 22.46 -4.51
C GLU A 84 10.94 23.92 -4.10
N ASP A 85 9.99 24.78 -4.46
CA ASP A 85 10.00 26.22 -4.14
C ASP A 85 9.45 26.54 -2.75
N LEU A 86 8.64 25.64 -2.16
CA LEU A 86 7.88 25.90 -0.93
C LEU A 86 8.75 26.11 0.31
N LEU A 87 9.90 25.41 0.41
CA LEU A 87 10.77 25.49 1.57
C LEU A 87 12.17 26.00 1.20
N PRO A 88 12.75 26.94 1.97
CA PRO A 88 14.10 27.45 1.74
C PRO A 88 15.21 26.43 2.07
N HIS A 89 14.86 25.24 2.55
CA HIS A 89 15.78 24.20 3.01
C HIS A 89 15.41 22.85 2.41
N ALA A 90 16.43 22.00 2.24
CA ALA A 90 16.27 20.64 1.76
C ALA A 90 15.29 19.83 2.64
N TRP A 91 14.53 18.94 1.99
CA TRP A 91 13.57 18.09 2.68
C TRP A 91 14.26 17.07 3.60
N PRO A 92 13.75 16.84 4.82
CA PRO A 92 14.31 15.81 5.69
C PRO A 92 13.94 14.41 5.18
N THR A 93 14.88 13.49 5.31
CA THR A 93 14.78 12.06 4.96
C THR A 93 15.27 11.23 6.13
N SER A 94 15.04 9.93 6.08
CA SER A 94 15.61 8.97 7.04
C SER A 94 17.15 8.95 7.04
N GLY A 95 17.79 9.38 5.95
CA GLY A 95 19.24 9.43 5.78
C GLY A 95 19.88 10.80 6.05
N GLY A 96 19.10 11.82 6.41
CA GLY A 96 19.58 13.21 6.52
C GLY A 96 18.75 14.16 5.66
N LEU A 97 19.39 15.11 5.00
CA LEU A 97 18.69 16.04 4.09
C LEU A 97 18.71 15.51 2.66
N LEU A 98 17.62 15.75 1.92
CA LEU A 98 17.54 15.42 0.51
C LEU A 98 18.42 16.38 -0.30
N GLU A 99 19.54 15.88 -0.82
CA GLU A 99 20.51 16.69 -1.56
C GLU A 99 20.15 16.86 -3.05
N GLU A 100 19.25 16.03 -3.55
CA GLU A 100 18.78 16.06 -4.94
C GLU A 100 17.38 16.64 -5.08
N SER A 101 17.00 16.95 -6.32
CA SER A 101 15.66 17.44 -6.65
C SER A 101 14.57 16.46 -6.23
N LEU A 102 13.44 17.01 -5.78
CA LEU A 102 12.28 16.22 -5.44
C LEU A 102 11.69 15.61 -6.72
N THR A 103 11.33 14.33 -6.66
CA THR A 103 10.78 13.62 -7.82
C THR A 103 9.57 12.79 -7.40
N LEU A 104 8.81 12.31 -8.38
CA LEU A 104 7.73 11.37 -8.12
C LEU A 104 8.22 10.11 -7.40
N ALA A 105 9.45 9.65 -7.66
CA ALA A 105 10.00 8.47 -7.00
C ALA A 105 10.14 8.67 -5.48
N HIS A 106 10.51 9.88 -5.05
CA HIS A 106 10.57 10.24 -3.63
C HIS A 106 9.19 10.19 -2.97
N LEU A 107 8.20 10.80 -3.61
CA LEU A 107 6.83 10.89 -3.09
C LEU A 107 6.12 9.54 -3.03
N MET A 108 6.50 8.63 -3.92
CA MET A 108 5.97 7.26 -4.01
C MET A 108 6.83 6.23 -3.25
N GLY A 109 7.93 6.69 -2.66
CA GLY A 109 8.92 5.86 -1.98
C GLY A 109 8.49 5.41 -0.59
N ASP A 110 9.44 4.77 0.10
CA ASP A 110 9.23 4.22 1.44
C ASP A 110 9.79 5.09 2.56
N ASP A 111 10.45 6.21 2.24
CA ASP A 111 10.94 7.14 3.24
C ASP A 111 9.80 7.92 3.89
N ARG A 112 9.35 7.43 5.04
CA ARG A 112 8.25 8.05 5.80
C ARG A 112 8.61 9.38 6.44
N VAL A 113 9.90 9.64 6.69
CA VAL A 113 10.34 10.95 7.20
C VAL A 113 10.06 11.99 6.12
N LEU A 114 10.47 11.70 4.88
CA LEU A 114 10.25 12.58 3.74
C LEU A 114 8.76 12.77 3.42
N THR A 115 8.01 11.68 3.22
CA THR A 115 6.60 11.80 2.80
C THR A 115 5.74 12.49 3.87
N THR A 116 6.06 12.29 5.15
CA THR A 116 5.33 12.95 6.24
C THR A 116 5.71 14.43 6.34
N ALA A 117 6.99 14.78 6.18
CA ALA A 117 7.43 16.18 6.18
C ALA A 117 6.74 16.99 5.07
N ILE A 118 6.65 16.42 3.88
CA ILE A 118 5.95 17.04 2.75
C ILE A 118 4.46 17.16 3.03
N ALA A 119 3.81 16.11 3.52
CA ALA A 119 2.39 16.17 3.87
C ALA A 119 2.11 17.21 4.96
N THR A 120 3.01 17.39 5.93
CA THR A 120 2.92 18.42 6.97
C THR A 120 3.11 19.83 6.38
N ALA A 121 4.12 20.04 5.54
CA ALA A 121 4.31 21.34 4.90
C ALA A 121 3.10 21.75 4.04
N LEU A 122 2.56 20.82 3.25
CA LEU A 122 1.32 21.05 2.49
C LEU A 122 0.13 21.34 3.40
N ARG A 123 0.07 20.68 4.56
CA ARG A 123 -1.00 20.91 5.53
C ARG A 123 -0.91 22.30 6.16
N ASP A 124 0.28 22.80 6.45
CA ASP A 124 0.44 23.98 7.29
C ASP A 124 0.61 25.26 6.47
N GLU A 125 1.24 25.18 5.29
CA GLU A 125 1.62 26.36 4.50
C GLU A 125 0.69 26.62 3.30
N VAL A 126 -0.04 25.60 2.81
CA VAL A 126 -0.84 25.76 1.59
C VAL A 126 -2.26 26.24 1.88
N THR A 127 -2.60 27.38 1.28
CA THR A 127 -3.97 27.88 1.12
C THR A 127 -4.30 27.95 -0.36
N LEU A 128 -5.49 27.53 -0.74
CA LEU A 128 -5.94 27.53 -2.14
C LEU A 128 -6.32 28.94 -2.60
N ASP A 129 -6.45 29.14 -3.90
CA ASP A 129 -6.76 30.45 -4.51
C ASP A 129 -8.09 31.05 -4.00
N ASP A 130 -9.05 30.20 -3.61
CA ASP A 130 -10.34 30.60 -3.04
C ASP A 130 -10.28 30.89 -1.52
N GLY A 131 -9.08 30.85 -0.93
CA GLY A 131 -8.84 31.05 0.50
C GLY A 131 -9.18 29.84 1.37
N THR A 132 -9.62 28.73 0.78
CA THR A 132 -9.92 27.51 1.53
C THR A 132 -8.67 26.67 1.77
N LEU A 133 -8.75 25.77 2.77
CA LEU A 133 -7.71 24.80 3.03
C LEU A 133 -8.02 23.50 2.28
N PRO A 134 -7.00 22.83 1.71
CA PRO A 134 -7.20 21.52 1.10
C PRO A 134 -7.60 20.49 2.16
N LEU A 135 -8.42 19.51 1.75
CA LEU A 135 -8.89 18.40 2.60
C LEU A 135 -7.76 17.43 2.95
N GLY A 136 -6.80 17.31 2.05
CA GLY A 136 -5.76 16.29 2.11
C GLY A 136 -4.97 16.21 0.82
N VAL A 137 -4.23 15.12 0.70
CA VAL A 137 -3.50 14.77 -0.52
C VAL A 137 -4.11 13.53 -1.17
N ARG A 138 -4.07 13.51 -2.50
CA ARG A 138 -4.30 12.32 -3.32
C ARG A 138 -3.00 11.91 -4.00
N PHE A 139 -2.82 10.61 -4.17
CA PHE A 139 -1.64 10.03 -4.81
C PHE A 139 -1.99 8.70 -5.46
N LEU A 140 -1.17 8.25 -6.40
CA LEU A 140 -1.31 6.92 -6.97
C LEU A 140 -0.81 5.86 -5.99
N SER A 141 -1.37 4.66 -6.05
CA SER A 141 -0.82 3.51 -5.36
C SER A 141 0.49 3.08 -6.03
N LYS A 142 1.56 2.91 -5.25
CA LYS A 142 2.82 2.35 -5.75
C LYS A 142 2.69 0.89 -6.19
N HIS A 143 1.58 0.23 -5.85
CA HIS A 143 1.24 -1.13 -6.29
C HIS A 143 0.40 -1.13 -7.58
N GLY A 144 0.20 0.03 -8.21
CA GLY A 144 -0.63 0.18 -9.40
C GLY A 144 -2.12 0.24 -9.08
N HIS A 145 -2.94 0.12 -10.12
CA HIS A 145 -4.39 0.14 -10.00
C HIS A 145 -5.01 -1.25 -10.27
N PRO A 146 -6.04 -1.66 -9.52
CA PRO A 146 -6.76 -2.89 -9.80
C PRO A 146 -7.58 -2.76 -11.09
N ALA A 147 -7.98 -3.88 -11.69
CA ALA A 147 -8.72 -3.92 -12.97
C ALA A 147 -10.04 -3.12 -12.97
N ARG A 148 -10.66 -2.93 -11.79
CA ARG A 148 -11.93 -2.20 -11.60
C ARG A 148 -11.80 -1.00 -10.66
N GLY A 149 -10.58 -0.49 -10.46
CA GLY A 149 -10.37 0.67 -9.60
C GLY A 149 -9.35 1.62 -10.17
N THR A 150 -9.28 2.79 -9.57
CA THR A 150 -8.39 3.87 -10.01
C THR A 150 -6.96 3.70 -9.51
N GLY A 151 -6.78 2.92 -8.44
CA GLY A 151 -5.50 2.85 -7.71
C GLY A 151 -5.15 4.18 -7.03
N ILE A 152 -6.10 5.12 -6.92
CA ILE A 152 -5.87 6.38 -6.23
C ILE A 152 -6.04 6.15 -4.73
N CYS A 153 -5.06 6.62 -3.98
CA CYS A 153 -5.06 6.67 -2.53
C CYS A 153 -5.27 8.12 -2.08
N TRP A 154 -5.95 8.29 -0.95
CA TRP A 154 -6.20 9.59 -0.32
C TRP A 154 -5.67 9.56 1.11
N ALA A 155 -5.05 10.66 1.53
CA ALA A 155 -4.71 10.91 2.91
C ALA A 155 -5.39 12.21 3.35
N TYR A 156 -6.30 12.09 4.32
CA TYR A 156 -7.17 13.16 4.79
C TYR A 156 -6.64 13.78 6.08
N TRP A 157 -6.67 15.11 6.19
CA TRP A 157 -6.31 15.80 7.43
C TRP A 157 -7.53 16.01 8.31
N MET A 158 -7.55 15.37 9.48
CA MET A 158 -8.62 15.48 10.46
C MET A 158 -8.50 16.76 11.31
N ARG A 159 -8.50 17.93 10.66
CA ARG A 159 -8.27 19.23 11.31
C ARG A 159 -9.32 19.60 12.35
N TYR A 160 -10.52 19.01 12.26
CA TYR A 160 -11.56 19.22 13.25
C TYR A 160 -11.21 18.48 14.54
N VAL A 161 -10.82 17.20 14.43
CA VAL A 161 -10.35 16.40 15.56
C VAL A 161 -9.14 17.03 16.23
N ASP A 162 -8.17 17.51 15.44
CA ASP A 162 -6.97 18.17 15.98
C ASP A 162 -7.28 19.45 16.80
N ARG A 163 -8.47 20.04 16.59
CA ARG A 163 -8.99 21.19 17.36
C ARG A 163 -10.01 20.80 18.44
N GLY A 164 -10.22 19.51 18.67
CA GLY A 164 -11.23 19.00 19.61
C GLY A 164 -12.67 19.17 19.14
N LEU A 165 -12.90 19.26 17.82
CA LEU A 165 -14.22 19.36 17.19
C LEU A 165 -14.63 18.04 16.53
N ASP A 166 -15.92 17.88 16.28
CA ASP A 166 -16.47 16.73 15.56
C ASP A 166 -16.01 16.72 14.09
N GLU A 167 -15.63 15.54 13.61
CA GLU A 167 -15.10 15.37 12.25
C GLU A 167 -16.23 15.34 11.21
N PRO A 168 -16.22 16.23 10.19
CA PRO A 168 -17.20 16.18 9.11
C PRO A 168 -17.10 14.95 8.20
N ALA A 169 -15.93 14.31 8.12
CA ALA A 169 -15.81 13.03 7.42
C ALA A 169 -16.62 11.95 8.16
N THR A 170 -17.50 11.28 7.43
CA THR A 170 -18.47 10.34 8.00
C THR A 170 -18.34 8.96 7.37
N GLN A 171 -18.53 7.94 8.19
CA GLN A 171 -18.67 6.56 7.72
C GLN A 171 -20.11 6.33 7.26
N THR A 172 -20.28 5.98 5.99
CA THR A 172 -21.60 5.72 5.40
C THR A 172 -21.92 4.23 5.30
N HIS A 173 -20.90 3.39 5.17
CA HIS A 173 -21.08 1.95 5.07
C HIS A 173 -19.94 1.20 5.74
N GLN A 174 -20.26 0.01 6.23
CA GLN A 174 -19.32 -0.95 6.80
C GLN A 174 -19.65 -2.34 6.26
N ALA A 175 -18.68 -2.98 5.64
CA ALA A 175 -18.79 -4.36 5.20
C ALA A 175 -17.79 -5.23 5.95
N GLU A 176 -18.26 -6.38 6.41
CA GLU A 176 -17.38 -7.46 6.81
C GLU A 176 -16.85 -8.16 5.57
N ILE A 177 -15.58 -8.55 5.60
CA ILE A 177 -15.02 -9.39 4.55
C ILE A 177 -15.46 -10.82 4.89
N ARG A 178 -16.41 -11.40 4.15
CA ARG A 178 -16.92 -12.76 4.41
C ARG A 178 -16.17 -13.81 3.60
N GLU A 179 -16.39 -15.10 3.89
CA GLU A 179 -15.80 -16.20 3.10
C GLU A 179 -16.27 -16.21 1.66
N ASP A 180 -17.53 -15.88 1.46
CA ASP A 180 -18.23 -15.84 0.20
C ASP A 180 -18.18 -14.46 -0.47
N ASP A 181 -17.37 -13.54 0.06
CA ASP A 181 -17.20 -12.21 -0.50
C ASP A 181 -16.61 -12.29 -1.92
N ALA A 182 -17.30 -11.70 -2.89
CA ALA A 182 -16.94 -11.79 -4.30
C ALA A 182 -15.57 -11.16 -4.59
N ASP A 183 -15.20 -10.08 -3.90
CA ASP A 183 -13.90 -9.43 -4.06
C ASP A 183 -12.80 -10.27 -3.42
N LEU A 184 -13.07 -10.90 -2.26
CA LEU A 184 -12.15 -11.87 -1.66
C LEU A 184 -11.90 -13.05 -2.60
N ILE A 185 -12.96 -13.67 -3.14
CA ILE A 185 -12.87 -14.79 -4.08
C ILE A 185 -12.10 -14.37 -5.34
N ALA A 186 -12.37 -13.18 -5.87
CA ALA A 186 -11.67 -12.66 -7.04
C ALA A 186 -10.17 -12.47 -6.77
N VAL A 187 -9.81 -11.87 -5.63
CA VAL A 187 -8.40 -11.69 -5.23
C VAL A 187 -7.72 -13.03 -4.97
N GLN A 188 -8.39 -13.99 -4.33
CA GLN A 188 -7.87 -15.34 -4.13
C GLN A 188 -7.57 -16.03 -5.45
N ALA A 189 -8.49 -15.96 -6.42
CA ALA A 189 -8.30 -16.55 -7.74
C ALA A 189 -7.19 -15.85 -8.55
N TYR A 190 -7.09 -14.52 -8.44
CA TYR A 190 -6.11 -13.69 -9.15
C TYR A 190 -4.69 -13.86 -8.57
N CYS A 191 -4.56 -13.74 -7.25
CA CYS A 191 -3.27 -13.82 -6.54
C CYS A 191 -2.86 -15.25 -6.18
N LYS A 192 -3.71 -16.25 -6.47
CA LYS A 192 -3.57 -17.67 -6.12
C LYS A 192 -3.41 -17.91 -4.61
N ILE A 193 -4.18 -17.18 -3.80
CA ILE A 193 -4.17 -17.24 -2.33
C ILE A 193 -5.36 -18.09 -1.84
N LYS A 194 -5.18 -18.85 -0.76
CA LYS A 194 -6.21 -19.64 -0.06
C LYS A 194 -6.56 -18.97 1.28
N SER A 195 -7.78 -19.14 1.78
CA SER A 195 -8.14 -18.80 3.16
C SER A 195 -8.73 -20.00 3.89
N ARG A 196 -8.51 -20.08 5.20
CA ARG A 196 -9.19 -21.00 6.13
C ARG A 196 -9.34 -20.31 7.47
#